data_AF-A0A3D5DG59-F1
#
_entry.id   AF-A0A3D5DG59-F1
#
_cell.length_a   1.000
_cell.length_b   1.000
_cell.length_c   1.000
_cell.angle_alpha   90.00
_cell.angle_beta   90.00
_cell.angle_gamma   90.00
#
_symmetry.space_group_name_H-M   'P 1'
#
loop_
_entity.id
_entity.type
_entity.pdbx_description
1 polymer ?
#
loop_
_entity_poly.entity_id
_entity_poly.type
_entity_poly.pdbx_seq_one_letter_code
_entity_poly.pdbx_strand_id
1 'polypeptide(L)'
;MIKQRTLKNVIRATGVGLHTGKKVFLTLRPAATDTGIVFRRTDLTPPIEIPARAEFVGDTSLSTSLSRDGRRISTVEHLLSAFAGLGIDNAYVDVSSSEV
;
A
#
# COMPACT_ATOMS: atom_id res chain seq x y z
N MET A 1 0.99 27.70 7.00
CA MET A 1 0.89 26.78 5.84
C MET A 1 0.84 25.35 6.36
N ILE A 2 -0.17 24.57 5.96
CA ILE A 2 -0.22 23.13 6.26
C ILE A 2 0.83 22.44 5.37
N LYS A 3 1.69 21.59 5.95
CA LYS A 3 2.75 20.88 5.24
C LYS A 3 2.34 19.43 4.99
N GLN A 4 2.83 18.85 3.89
CA GLN A 4 2.74 17.41 3.66
C GLN A 4 3.43 16.63 4.78
N ARG A 5 2.95 15.41 5.03
CA ARG A 5 3.45 14.50 6.05
C ARG A 5 3.89 13.19 5.44
N THR A 6 4.92 12.62 6.05
CA THR A 6 5.38 11.26 5.82
C THR A 6 5.69 10.62 7.17
N LEU A 7 6.02 9.34 7.17
CA LEU A 7 6.43 8.63 8.38
C LEU A 7 7.78 9.17 8.88
N LYS A 8 7.93 9.28 10.20
CA LYS A 8 9.22 9.65 10.80
C LYS A 8 10.24 8.52 10.76
N ASN A 9 9.76 7.28 10.92
CA ASN A 9 10.56 6.07 10.98
C ASN A 9 9.90 4.96 10.15
N VAL A 10 10.69 3.94 9.79
CA VAL A 10 10.17 2.73 9.17
C VAL A 10 9.37 1.92 10.20
N ILE A 11 8.20 1.42 9.80
CA ILE A 11 7.33 0.56 10.64
C ILE A 11 7.22 -0.81 9.96
N ARG A 12 7.23 -1.89 10.76
CA ARG A 12 7.05 -3.25 10.26
C ARG A 12 5.91 -3.95 10.99
N ALA A 13 5.12 -4.70 10.25
CA ALA A 13 4.05 -5.54 10.77
C ALA A 13 4.05 -6.89 10.05
N THR A 14 3.45 -7.89 10.69
CA THR A 14 3.20 -9.21 10.10
C THR A 14 1.75 -9.56 10.33
N GLY A 15 1.09 -10.08 9.30
CA GLY A 15 -0.31 -10.44 9.34
C GLY A 15 -0.64 -11.58 8.38
N VAL A 16 -1.94 -11.74 8.14
CA VAL A 16 -2.49 -12.71 7.20
C VAL A 16 -3.57 -11.98 6.39
N GLY A 17 -3.51 -12.09 5.06
CA GLY A 17 -4.52 -11.50 4.19
C GLY A 17 -5.89 -12.11 4.43
N LEU A 18 -6.92 -11.26 4.54
CA LEU A 18 -8.29 -11.66 4.88
C LEU A 18 -8.87 -12.67 3.88
N HIS A 19 -8.69 -12.42 2.58
CA HIS A 19 -9.30 -13.23 1.53
C HIS A 19 -8.37 -14.34 1.03
N THR A 20 -7.06 -14.10 1.03
CA THR A 20 -6.07 -15.07 0.53
C THR A 20 -5.60 -16.07 1.59
N GLY A 21 -5.73 -15.75 2.88
CA GLY A 21 -5.17 -16.56 3.97
C GLY A 21 -3.63 -16.63 3.97
N LYS A 22 -2.96 -15.80 3.15
CA LYS A 22 -1.50 -15.83 3.02
C LYS A 22 -0.86 -14.94 4.08
N LYS A 23 0.20 -15.44 4.71
CA LYS A 23 1.06 -14.64 5.58
C LYS A 23 1.68 -13.50 4.78
N VAL A 24 1.65 -12.30 5.34
CA VAL A 24 2.22 -11.09 4.73
C VAL A 24 3.10 -10.37 5.74
N PHE A 25 4.29 -9.98 5.28
CA PHE A 25 5.13 -8.97 5.92
C PHE A 25 4.88 -7.64 5.24
N LEU A 26 4.54 -6.64 6.04
CA LEU A 26 4.26 -5.28 5.62
C LEU A 26 5.30 -4.33 6.20
N THR A 27 5.90 -3.49 5.35
CA THR A 27 6.84 -2.45 5.79
C THR A 27 6.38 -1.09 5.27
N LEU A 28 6.12 -0.16 6.19
CA LEU A 28 5.79 1.22 5.86
C LEU A 28 7.04 2.08 5.94
N ARG A 29 7.34 2.85 4.90
CA ARG A 29 8.55 3.67 4.82
C ARG A 29 8.23 5.13 4.53
N PRO A 30 9.06 6.06 5.02
CA PRO A 30 9.01 7.44 4.58
C PRO A 30 9.17 7.54 3.05
N ALA A 31 8.55 8.54 2.46
CA ALA A 31 8.68 8.88 1.05
C ALA A 31 8.89 10.40 0.87
N ALA A 32 9.46 10.78 -0.26
CA ALA A 32 9.72 12.19 -0.57
C ALA A 32 8.40 12.95 -0.77
N THR A 33 8.44 14.28 -0.68
CA THR A 33 7.32 15.16 -1.02
C THR A 33 6.78 14.84 -2.42
N ASP A 34 5.47 14.94 -2.59
CA ASP A 34 4.74 14.66 -3.84
C ASP A 34 4.82 13.21 -4.35
N THR A 35 5.30 12.27 -3.54
CA THR A 35 5.28 10.84 -3.90
C THR A 35 3.86 10.27 -3.88
N GLY A 36 3.05 10.72 -2.91
CA GLY A 36 1.78 10.07 -2.57
C GLY A 36 1.99 8.74 -1.82
N ILE A 37 0.92 7.95 -1.72
CA ILE A 37 0.97 6.59 -1.19
C ILE A 37 1.23 5.60 -2.33
N VAL A 38 2.31 4.83 -2.23
CA VAL A 38 2.72 3.87 -3.27
C VAL A 38 2.89 2.48 -2.66
N PHE A 39 2.11 1.52 -3.13
CA PHE A 39 2.25 0.13 -2.71
C PHE A 39 3.28 -0.60 -3.58
N ARG A 40 4.04 -1.52 -2.98
CA ARG A 40 5.12 -2.24 -3.66
C ARG A 40 5.10 -3.72 -3.33
N ARG A 41 5.01 -4.55 -4.36
CA ARG A 41 5.10 -6.02 -4.23
C ARG A 41 6.56 -6.45 -4.21
N THR A 42 7.14 -6.56 -3.03
CA THR A 42 8.57 -6.87 -2.85
C THR A 42 8.89 -8.36 -2.96
N ASP A 43 7.87 -9.21 -3.04
CA ASP A 43 8.00 -10.63 -3.36
C ASP A 43 8.23 -10.91 -4.86
N LEU A 44 8.08 -9.90 -5.72
CA LEU A 44 8.32 -10.01 -7.16
C LEU A 44 9.72 -9.51 -7.53
N THR A 45 10.27 -10.02 -8.65
CA THR A 45 11.58 -9.63 -9.17
C THR A 45 11.45 -9.21 -10.65
N PRO A 46 11.66 -7.93 -10.99
CA PRO A 46 11.83 -6.80 -10.07
C PRO A 46 10.54 -6.51 -9.26
N PRO A 47 10.64 -5.83 -8.10
CA PRO A 47 9.46 -5.34 -7.40
C PRO A 47 8.63 -4.42 -8.30
N ILE A 48 7.29 -4.52 -8.21
CA ILE A 48 6.39 -3.61 -8.92
C ILE A 48 5.79 -2.59 -7.95
N GLU A 49 5.66 -1.36 -8.42
CA GLU A 49 5.07 -0.24 -7.68
C GLU A 49 3.72 0.15 -8.29
N ILE A 50 2.72 0.28 -7.43
CA ILE A 50 1.35 0.68 -7.79
C ILE A 50 0.95 1.88 -6.92
N PRO A 51 0.86 3.09 -7.50
CA PRO A 51 0.34 4.25 -6.78
C PRO A 51 -1.10 4.01 -6.32
N ALA A 52 -1.44 4.42 -5.10
CA ALA A 52 -2.79 4.35 -4.58
C ALA A 52 -3.66 5.48 -5.15
N ARG A 53 -3.95 5.40 -6.45
CA ARG A 53 -4.75 6.36 -7.21
C ARG A 53 -5.94 5.65 -7.85
N ALA A 54 -7.03 6.39 -8.05
CA ALA A 54 -8.27 5.86 -8.61
C ALA A 54 -8.07 5.16 -9.97
N GLU A 55 -7.16 5.66 -10.80
CA GLU A 55 -6.85 5.06 -12.11
C GLU A 55 -6.23 3.65 -12.04
N PHE A 56 -5.65 3.27 -10.90
CA PHE A 56 -5.12 1.93 -10.66
C PHE A 56 -6.10 1.01 -9.92
N VAL A 57 -7.31 1.48 -9.61
CA VAL A 57 -8.34 0.60 -9.02
C VAL A 57 -8.77 -0.41 -10.08
N GLY A 58 -8.64 -1.69 -9.74
CA GLY A 58 -9.06 -2.82 -10.56
C GLY A 58 -10.34 -3.44 -10.02
N ASP A 59 -10.21 -4.65 -9.47
CA ASP A 59 -11.33 -5.37 -8.85
C ASP A 59 -11.81 -4.67 -7.55
N THR A 60 -13.13 -4.55 -7.43
CA THR A 60 -13.80 -3.96 -6.26
C THR A 60 -14.72 -4.98 -5.56
N SER A 61 -14.64 -6.25 -5.95
CA SER A 61 -15.42 -7.32 -5.34
C SER A 61 -14.83 -7.67 -3.97
N LEU A 62 -15.63 -7.58 -2.91
CA LEU A 62 -15.26 -7.84 -1.51
C LEU A 62 -14.27 -6.84 -0.89
N SER A 63 -13.33 -6.30 -1.67
CA SER A 63 -12.35 -5.32 -1.24
C SER A 63 -11.93 -4.39 -2.37
N THR A 64 -11.23 -3.29 -2.05
CA THR A 64 -10.60 -2.45 -3.07
C THR A 64 -9.25 -3.02 -3.44
N SER A 65 -9.04 -3.29 -4.73
CA SER A 65 -7.74 -3.75 -5.24
C SER A 65 -7.09 -2.74 -6.16
N LEU A 66 -5.79 -2.53 -5.97
CA LEU A 66 -4.94 -1.82 -6.92
C LEU A 66 -4.31 -2.79 -7.91
N SER A 67 -4.32 -2.45 -9.20
CA SER A 67 -3.85 -3.30 -10.28
C SER A 67 -3.02 -2.51 -11.28
N ARG A 68 -1.91 -3.11 -11.73
CA ARG A 68 -1.02 -2.56 -12.77
C ARG A 68 -0.25 -3.70 -13.44
N ASP A 69 -0.14 -3.68 -14.76
CA ASP A 69 0.65 -4.65 -15.55
C ASP A 69 0.36 -6.13 -15.19
N GLY A 70 -0.93 -6.45 -14.99
CA GLY A 70 -1.38 -7.81 -14.61
C GLY A 70 -1.05 -8.24 -13.18
N ARG A 71 -0.49 -7.36 -12.34
CA ARG A 71 -0.23 -7.59 -10.92
C ARG A 71 -1.23 -6.82 -10.07
N ARG A 72 -1.52 -7.35 -8.87
CA ARG A 72 -2.54 -6.83 -7.96
C ARG A 72 -2.07 -6.79 -6.50
N ILE A 73 -2.60 -5.82 -5.76
CA ILE A 73 -2.61 -5.75 -4.29
C ILE A 73 -4.05 -5.49 -3.86
N SER A 74 -4.65 -6.43 -3.13
CA SER A 74 -6.05 -6.31 -2.65
C SER A 74 -6.13 -5.82 -1.20
N THR A 75 -7.32 -5.37 -0.82
CA THR A 75 -7.68 -5.02 0.57
C THR A 75 -6.90 -3.82 1.11
N VAL A 76 -6.72 -2.79 0.27
CA VAL A 76 -5.93 -1.59 0.62
C VAL A 76 -6.68 -0.58 1.49
N GLU A 77 -8.01 -0.66 1.51
CA GLU A 77 -8.94 0.36 2.01
C GLU A 77 -8.77 0.70 3.49
N HIS A 78 -8.53 -0.28 4.37
CA HIS A 78 -8.37 0.00 5.81
C HIS A 78 -7.06 0.72 6.10
N LEU A 79 -5.96 0.33 5.44
CA LEU A 79 -4.67 1.00 5.59
C LEU A 79 -4.73 2.42 5.03
N LEU A 80 -5.36 2.60 3.87
CA LEU A 80 -5.57 3.93 3.29
C LEU A 80 -6.46 4.80 4.16
N SER A 81 -7.50 4.24 4.80
CA SER A 81 -8.34 4.94 5.77
C SER A 81 -7.52 5.42 6.98
N ALA A 82 -6.61 4.59 7.50
CA ALA A 82 -5.71 4.99 8.59
C ALA A 82 -4.75 6.13 8.18
N PHE A 83 -4.19 6.07 6.97
CA PHE A 83 -3.36 7.16 6.45
C PHE A 83 -4.14 8.45 6.26
N ALA A 84 -5.35 8.37 5.69
CA ALA A 84 -6.23 9.52 5.55
C ALA A 84 -6.60 10.13 6.91
N GLY A 85 -6.96 9.31 7.90
CA GLY A 85 -7.30 9.75 9.25
C GLY A 85 -6.16 10.44 10.00
N LEU A 86 -4.91 10.09 9.68
CA LEU A 86 -3.70 10.71 10.28
C LEU A 86 -3.10 11.84 9.41
N GLY A 87 -3.62 12.02 8.20
CA GLY A 87 -3.12 12.97 7.21
C GLY A 87 -1.70 12.62 6.72
N ILE A 88 -1.42 11.35 6.46
CA ILE A 88 -0.16 10.92 5.82
C ILE A 88 -0.30 11.11 4.31
N ASP A 89 0.51 12.00 3.73
CA ASP A 89 0.48 12.30 2.30
C ASP A 89 1.41 11.38 1.50
N ASN A 90 2.58 11.05 2.06
CA ASN A 90 3.64 10.34 1.34
C ASN A 90 4.11 9.10 2.12
N ALA A 91 4.04 7.92 1.52
CA ALA A 91 4.62 6.70 2.07
C ALA A 91 4.83 5.62 1.00
N TYR A 92 5.86 4.81 1.18
CA TYR A 92 5.95 3.51 0.50
C TYR A 92 5.39 2.40 1.39
N VAL A 93 4.55 1.55 0.82
CA VAL A 93 3.94 0.39 1.48
C VAL A 93 4.45 -0.89 0.83
N ASP A 94 5.47 -1.50 1.43
CA ASP A 94 6.01 -2.78 0.95
C ASP A 94 5.15 -3.92 1.48
N VAL A 95 4.72 -4.80 0.58
CA VAL A 95 4.03 -6.04 0.89
C VAL A 95 4.73 -7.21 0.21
N SER A 96 4.89 -8.31 0.96
CA SER A 96 5.48 -9.57 0.49
C SER A 96 4.43 -10.57 -0.03
N SER A 97 3.19 -10.12 -0.23
CA SER A 97 2.09 -10.90 -0.77
C SER A 97 1.14 -10.00 -1.55
N SER A 98 0.15 -10.58 -2.22
CA SER A 98 -0.84 -9.88 -3.05
C SER A 98 -1.98 -9.22 -2.27
N GLU A 99 -1.94 -9.21 -0.94
CA GLU A 99 -2.97 -8.66 -0.06
C GLU A 99 -2.31 -8.01 1.15
N VAL A 100 -2.89 -6.90 1.61
CA VAL A 100 -2.48 -6.17 2.83
C VAL A 100 -2.84 -6.95 4.08
#